data_AF-A0A2H1X161-F1
#
_entry.id   AF-A0A2H1X161-F1
#
_cell.length_a   1.000
_cell.length_b   1.000
_cell.length_c   1.000
_cell.angle_alpha   90.00
_cell.angle_beta   90.00
_cell.angle_gamma   90.00
#
_symmetry.space_group_name_H-M   'P 1'
#
loop_
_entity.id
_entity.type
_entity.pdbx_description
1 polymer ?
#
loop_
_entity_poly.entity_id
_entity_poly.type
_entity_poly.pdbx_seq_one_letter_code
_entity_poly.pdbx_strand_id
1 'polypeptide(L)'
;IFECIRGVESLGASFSLPTCKNFFNIFHPYDPIAYRIEPLINPVLRDLKPYLIPHHKGRKRMHLELKDTMARVGADLKQKLVESLRSTWNKWKTPPPTDGQLE
;
A
#
# COMPACT_ATOMS: atom_id res chain seq x y z
N ILE A 1 32.33 15.00 -6.82
CA ILE A 1 31.57 16.22 -7.19
C ILE A 1 30.21 16.14 -6.51
N PHE A 2 29.87 17.13 -5.69
CA PHE A 2 28.52 17.28 -5.11
C PHE A 2 27.85 18.44 -5.84
N GLU A 3 26.95 18.12 -6.77
CA GLU A 3 26.14 19.14 -7.44
C GLU A 3 24.93 19.47 -6.55
N CYS A 4 24.78 20.73 -6.17
CA CYS A 4 23.62 21.24 -5.44
C CYS A 4 22.84 22.18 -6.35
N ILE A 5 21.70 21.72 -6.85
CA ILE A 5 20.77 22.55 -7.61
C ILE A 5 19.96 23.37 -6.60
N ARG A 6 20.19 24.68 -6.54
CA ARG A 6 19.46 25.60 -5.66
C ARG A 6 18.38 26.35 -6.44
N GLY A 7 17.21 26.55 -5.82
CA GLY A 7 16.12 27.35 -6.40
C GLY A 7 15.27 26.63 -7.46
N VAL A 8 15.44 25.31 -7.61
CA VAL A 8 14.62 24.48 -8.50
C VAL A 8 13.98 23.38 -7.68
N GLU A 9 12.65 23.35 -7.64
CA GLU A 9 11.88 22.35 -6.88
C GLU A 9 11.73 21.03 -7.65
N SER A 10 11.68 21.08 -8.98
CA SER A 10 11.58 19.91 -9.85
C SER A 10 12.15 20.18 -11.24
N LEU A 11 12.82 19.18 -11.83
CA LEU A 11 13.34 19.22 -13.20
C LEU A 11 12.28 18.91 -14.27
N GLY A 12 11.07 18.52 -13.84
CA GLY A 12 9.94 18.23 -14.73
C GLY A 12 9.92 16.78 -15.25
N ALA A 13 8.74 16.33 -15.71
CA ALA A 13 8.50 14.94 -16.09
C ALA A 13 9.24 14.49 -17.37
N SER A 14 9.66 15.43 -18.22
CA SER A 14 10.41 15.17 -19.44
C SER A 14 11.93 15.11 -19.22
N PHE A 15 12.41 15.35 -18.00
CA PHE A 15 13.83 15.30 -17.70
C PHE A 15 14.35 13.86 -17.70
N SER A 16 15.48 13.64 -18.36
CA SER A 16 16.20 12.38 -18.35
C SER A 16 17.69 12.63 -18.21
N LEU A 17 18.39 11.78 -17.46
CA LEU A 17 19.85 11.86 -17.37
C LEU A 17 20.47 11.53 -18.74
N PRO A 18 21.45 12.31 -19.21
CA PRO A 18 21.98 12.20 -20.58
C PRO A 18 22.65 10.84 -20.87
N THR A 19 23.27 10.22 -19.87
CA THR A 19 24.00 8.95 -20.01
C THR A 19 23.40 7.79 -19.21
N CYS A 20 22.32 8.04 -18.47
CA CYS A 20 21.72 7.06 -17.56
C CYS A 20 20.23 6.87 -17.90
N LYS A 21 19.94 5.83 -18.67
CA LYS A 21 18.55 5.50 -19.08
C LYS A 21 17.68 5.05 -17.92
N ASN A 22 18.27 4.30 -16.97
CA ASN A 22 17.56 3.73 -15.84
C ASN A 22 18.24 4.17 -14.54
N PHE A 23 17.57 5.05 -13.80
CA PHE A 23 18.00 5.51 -12.49
C PHE A 23 17.01 5.01 -11.44
N PHE A 24 17.50 4.33 -10.41
CA PHE A 24 16.68 3.78 -9.33
C PHE A 24 17.16 4.34 -8.00
N ASN A 25 16.25 4.93 -7.22
CA ASN A 25 16.53 5.32 -5.84
C ASN A 25 16.19 4.16 -4.90
N ILE A 26 17.21 3.53 -4.31
CA ILE A 26 17.03 2.44 -3.35
C ILE A 26 17.00 3.06 -1.95
N PHE A 27 15.81 3.20 -1.39
CA PHE A 27 15.65 3.77 -0.05
C PHE A 27 16.01 2.76 1.04
N HIS A 28 16.91 3.17 1.93
CA HIS A 28 17.07 2.53 3.22
C HIS A 28 16.43 3.43 4.31
N PRO A 29 15.65 2.88 5.25
CA PRO A 29 14.98 3.69 6.29
C PRO A 29 15.90 4.56 7.15
N TYR A 30 17.20 4.26 7.17
CA TYR A 30 18.22 4.98 7.93
C TYR A 30 19.25 5.69 7.04
N ASP A 31 18.96 5.90 5.75
CA ASP A 31 19.84 6.67 4.87
C ASP A 31 19.49 8.17 4.94
N PRO A 32 20.34 9.00 5.59
CA PRO A 32 20.10 10.43 5.73
C PRO A 32 20.38 11.22 4.44
N ILE A 33 20.69 10.55 3.32
CA ILE A 33 21.04 11.18 2.05
C ILE A 33 20.04 10.84 0.94
N ALA A 34 19.07 9.97 1.18
CA ALA A 34 18.10 9.56 0.16
C ALA A 34 17.26 10.73 -0.42
N TYR A 35 17.20 11.88 0.27
CA TYR A 35 16.53 13.10 -0.20
C TYR A 35 17.36 13.95 -1.18
N ARG A 36 18.66 13.67 -1.39
CA ARG A 36 19.54 14.52 -2.22
C ARG A 36 19.20 14.54 -3.72
N ILE A 37 18.20 13.77 -4.14
CA ILE A 37 17.67 13.77 -5.49
C ILE A 37 16.29 14.43 -5.60
N GLU A 38 15.85 15.17 -4.58
CA GLU A 38 14.54 15.86 -4.54
C GLU A 38 14.11 16.51 -5.86
N PRO A 39 14.97 17.28 -6.57
CA PRO A 39 14.57 17.89 -7.85
C PRO A 39 14.28 16.88 -8.98
N LEU A 40 14.80 15.65 -8.87
CA LEU A 40 14.54 14.54 -9.81
C LEU A 40 13.31 13.71 -9.41
N ILE A 41 12.79 13.88 -8.19
CA ILE A 41 11.62 13.13 -7.72
C ILE A 41 10.37 13.72 -8.36
N ASN A 42 9.56 12.88 -8.98
CA ASN A 42 8.23 13.27 -9.41
C ASN A 42 7.32 13.40 -8.16
N PRO A 43 6.79 14.60 -7.85
CA PRO A 43 5.99 14.85 -6.64
C PRO A 43 4.76 13.93 -6.52
N VAL A 44 4.19 13.51 -7.65
CA VAL A 44 3.02 12.61 -7.70
C VAL A 44 3.32 11.25 -7.08
N LEU A 45 4.60 10.83 -7.06
CA LEU A 45 5.00 9.55 -6.46
C LEU A 45 4.94 9.57 -4.92
N ARG A 46 4.82 10.73 -4.28
CA ARG A 46 4.65 10.84 -2.82
C ARG A 46 3.38 10.16 -2.33
N ASP A 47 2.31 10.23 -3.13
CA ASP A 47 1.01 9.66 -2.78
C ASP A 47 0.95 8.15 -3.05
N LEU A 48 1.94 7.62 -3.77
CA LEU A 48 2.05 6.19 -4.04
C LEU A 48 2.68 5.48 -2.83
N LYS A 49 2.05 4.36 -2.45
CA LYS A 49 2.59 3.50 -1.41
C LYS A 49 3.93 2.89 -1.89
N PRO A 50 5.00 2.92 -1.08
CA PRO A 50 6.27 2.33 -1.45
C PRO A 50 6.13 0.82 -1.67
N TYR A 51 6.70 0.34 -2.77
CA TYR A 51 6.73 -1.08 -3.09
C TYR A 51 7.86 -1.78 -2.31
N LEU A 52 7.54 -2.91 -1.68
CA LEU A 52 8.54 -3.72 -1.01
C LEU A 52 9.24 -4.61 -2.04
N ILE A 53 10.53 -4.33 -2.28
CA ILE A 53 11.34 -5.18 -3.16
C ILE A 53 11.53 -6.56 -2.50
N PRO A 54 11.16 -7.66 -3.20
CA PRO A 54 11.34 -9.01 -2.66
C PRO A 54 12.82 -9.30 -2.45
N HIS A 55 13.16 -9.87 -1.29
CA HIS A 55 14.54 -10.20 -0.97
C HIS A 55 15.02 -11.35 -1.87
N HIS A 56 16.23 -11.24 -2.43
CA HIS A 56 16.77 -12.25 -3.37
C HIS A 56 16.86 -13.67 -2.77
N LYS A 57 17.00 -13.78 -1.43
CA LYS A 57 16.97 -15.07 -0.71
C LYS A 57 15.57 -15.54 -0.30
N GLY A 58 14.51 -14.91 -0.82
CA GLY A 58 13.11 -15.26 -0.54
C GLY A 58 12.59 -14.96 0.87
N ARG A 59 13.46 -14.64 1.83
CA ARG A 59 13.05 -14.38 3.22
C ARG A 59 12.68 -12.92 3.45
N LYS A 60 11.43 -12.68 3.87
CA LYS A 60 10.94 -11.38 4.33
C LYS A 60 11.33 -11.19 5.81
N ARG A 61 11.54 -9.95 6.27
CA ARG A 61 11.87 -9.71 7.69
C ARG A 61 10.66 -10.11 8.56
N MET A 62 10.90 -10.70 9.73
CA MET A 62 9.83 -11.17 10.63
C MET A 62 8.75 -10.12 10.91
N HIS A 63 9.13 -8.86 11.17
CA HIS A 63 8.19 -7.78 11.44
C HIS A 63 7.28 -7.46 10.24
N LEU A 64 7.78 -7.69 9.03
CA LEU A 64 7.11 -7.45 7.77
C LEU A 64 6.12 -8.59 7.48
N GLU A 65 6.45 -9.83 7.85
CA GLU A 65 5.53 -10.97 7.81
C GLU A 65 4.42 -10.83 8.85
N LEU A 66 4.75 -10.42 10.08
CA LEU A 66 3.76 -10.18 11.13
C LEU A 66 2.73 -9.11 10.73
N LYS A 67 3.20 -8.01 10.12
CA LYS A 67 2.33 -6.94 9.62
C LYS A 67 1.36 -7.43 8.54
N ASP A 68 1.84 -8.25 7.61
CA ASP A 68 0.99 -8.85 6.57
C ASP A 68 -0.06 -9.80 7.17
N THR A 69 0.35 -10.64 8.13
CA THR A 69 -0.55 -11.56 8.84
C THR A 69 -1.62 -10.80 9.60
N MET A 70 -1.27 -9.75 10.34
CA MET A 70 -2.23 -8.90 11.05
C MET A 70 -3.21 -8.21 10.10
N ALA A 71 -2.73 -7.72 8.94
CA ALA A 71 -3.59 -7.07 7.97
C ALA A 71 -4.63 -8.05 7.38
N ARG A 72 -4.23 -9.29 7.08
CA ARG A 72 -5.14 -10.34 6.60
C ARG A 72 -6.16 -10.72 7.67
N VAL A 73 -5.71 -11.01 8.88
CA VAL A 73 -6.59 -11.37 10.00
C VAL A 73 -7.59 -10.25 10.32
N GLY A 74 -7.16 -8.99 10.24
CA GLY A 74 -8.05 -7.84 10.40
C GLY A 74 -9.10 -7.70 9.30
N ALA A 75 -8.73 -8.00 8.05
CA ALA A 75 -9.68 -8.01 6.93
C ALA A 75 -10.72 -9.13 7.08
N ASP A 76 -10.28 -10.33 7.45
CA ASP A 76 -11.16 -11.49 7.67
C ASP A 76 -12.13 -11.23 8.83
N LEU A 77 -11.67 -10.59 9.90
CA LEU A 77 -12.54 -10.24 11.03
C LEU A 77 -13.59 -9.21 10.61
N LYS A 78 -13.21 -8.16 9.86
CA LYS A 78 -14.16 -7.18 9.33
C LYS A 78 -15.20 -7.83 8.43
N GLN A 79 -14.78 -8.73 7.55
CA GLN A 79 -15.69 -9.41 6.65
C GLN A 79 -16.69 -10.28 7.42
N LYS A 80 -16.22 -11.09 8.38
CA LYS A 80 -17.10 -11.91 9.24
C LYS A 80 -18.08 -11.07 10.03
N LEU A 81 -17.65 -9.91 10.56
CA LEU A 81 -18.54 -8.99 11.27
C LEU A 81 -19.62 -8.42 10.33
N VAL A 82 -19.23 -7.95 9.15
CA VAL A 82 -20.19 -7.43 8.14
C VAL A 82 -21.18 -8.51 7.71
N GLU A 83 -20.71 -9.74 7.47
CA GLU A 83 -21.57 -10.88 7.12
C GLU A 83 -22.53 -11.25 8.27
N SER A 84 -22.05 -11.20 9.52
CA SER A 84 -22.86 -11.45 10.71
C SER A 84 -23.95 -10.39 10.88
N LEU A 85 -23.63 -9.12 10.66
CA LEU A 85 -24.60 -8.02 10.70
C LEU A 85 -25.62 -8.13 9.56
N ARG A 86 -25.15 -8.40 8.33
CA ARG A 86 -26.02 -8.55 7.15
C ARG A 86 -26.98 -9.73 7.29
N SER A 87 -26.51 -10.87 7.79
CA SER A 87 -27.35 -12.06 8.00
C SER A 87 -28.40 -11.83 9.10
N THR A 88 -28.03 -11.17 10.19
CA THR A 88 -28.98 -10.81 11.27
C THR A 88 -30.05 -9.83 10.79
N TRP A 89 -29.65 -8.82 10.02
CA TRP A 89 -30.57 -7.84 9.44
C TRP A 89 -31.54 -8.47 8.44
N ASN A 90 -31.06 -9.38 7.59
CA ASN A 90 -31.92 -10.10 6.64
C ASN A 90 -32.92 -11.00 7.37
N LYS A 91 -32.52 -11.69 8.45
CA LYS A 91 -33.43 -12.49 9.28
C LYS A 91 -34.51 -11.66 9.95
N TRP A 92 -34.19 -10.43 10.37
CA TRP A 92 -35.17 -9.53 10.98
C TRP A 92 -36.20 -9.00 9.97
N LYS A 93 -35.81 -8.86 8.70
CA LYS A 93 -36.71 -8.40 7.62
C LYS A 93 -37.54 -9.51 6.98
N THR A 94 -37.21 -10.78 7.19
CA THR A 94 -38.04 -11.87 6.69
C THR A 94 -39.29 -12.02 7.56
N PRO A 95 -40.50 -11.91 7.00
CA PRO A 95 -41.73 -12.19 7.73
C PRO A 95 -41.77 -13.67 8.14
N PRO A 96 -42.43 -14.02 9.26
CA PRO A 96 -42.59 -15.41 9.66
C PRO A 96 -43.30 -16.21 8.56
N PRO A 97 -42.98 -17.52 8.39
CA PRO A 97 -43.73 -18.37 7.49
C PRO A 97 -45.21 -18.31 7.88
N THR A 98 -46.08 -18.20 6.90
CA THR A 98 -47.53 -18.19 7.13
C THR A 98 -47.93 -19.61 7.48
N ASP A 99 -48.11 -19.88 8.78
CA ASP A 99 -48.68 -21.13 9.26
C ASP A 99 -50.10 -21.26 8.68
N GLY A 100 -50.21 -22.03 7.60
CA GLY A 100 -51.45 -22.09 6.82
C GLY A 100 -51.49 -23.15 5.74
N GLN A 101 -50.77 -24.26 5.88
CA GLN A 101 -50.99 -25.49 5.11
C GLN A 101 -50.60 -26.70 5.99
N LEU A 102 -51.38 -26.95 7.05
CA LEU A 102 -51.58 -28.31 7.56
C LEU A 102 -52.82 -28.84 6.85
N GLU A 103 -52.61 -29.54 5.73
CA GLU A 103 -53.49 -30.61 5.23
C GLU A 103 -52.69 -31.91 5.19
#